data_AF-D4JF75-F1
#
_entry.id   AF-D4JF75-F1
#
_cell.length_a   1.000
_cell.length_b   1.000
_cell.length_c   1.000
_cell.angle_alpha   90.00
_cell.angle_beta   90.00
_cell.angle_gamma   90.00
#
_symmetry.space_group_name_H-M   'P 1'
#
loop_
_entity.id
_entity.type
_entity.pdbx_description
1 polymer ?
#
loop_
_entity_poly.entity_id
_entity_poly.type
_entity_poly.pdbx_seq_one_letter_code
_entity_poly.pdbx_strand_id
1 'polypeptide(L)'
;MKERMIETECPFCGHSFYIKRDTLIITTMSPLAVERLLDRTYFSHLCSRCHKLFYLTYPLMVRNPKKRYSLLLTEQKDVSGFDPEERVVVVKNVPQFYLAFHLLENDLNFKVVLNKKKRIEDKYKKMIWFDGYDDKNHCLWFDVDGENKAVLLSKEEEKNIHIVYNQAV
;
A
#
# COMPACT_ATOMS: atom_id res chain seq x y z
N MET A 1 -9.89 18.18 -14.40
CA MET A 1 -10.56 17.60 -13.20
C MET A 1 -10.96 18.74 -12.28
N LYS A 2 -12.23 18.86 -11.88
CA LYS A 2 -12.65 19.87 -10.90
C LYS A 2 -12.08 19.50 -9.53
N GLU A 3 -11.20 20.32 -9.00
CA GLU A 3 -10.60 20.15 -7.69
C GLU A 3 -11.68 20.33 -6.62
N ARG A 4 -11.99 19.27 -5.87
CA ARG A 4 -12.96 19.34 -4.78
C ARG A 4 -12.19 19.25 -3.47
N MET A 5 -12.07 20.39 -2.79
CA MET A 5 -11.63 20.43 -1.40
C MET A 5 -12.70 19.75 -0.55
N ILE A 6 -12.30 18.83 0.30
CA ILE A 6 -13.21 18.11 1.19
C ILE A 6 -12.84 18.44 2.61
N GLU A 7 -13.86 18.85 3.37
CA GLU A 7 -13.75 19.07 4.80
C GLU A 7 -13.61 17.73 5.52
N THR A 8 -12.72 17.68 6.50
CA THR A 8 -12.44 16.53 7.33
C THR A 8 -11.98 17.00 8.70
N GLU A 9 -12.01 16.11 9.69
CA GLU A 9 -11.66 16.45 11.07
C GLU A 9 -10.53 15.58 11.60
N CYS A 10 -9.75 16.13 12.53
CA CYS A 10 -8.76 15.37 13.26
C CYS A 10 -9.46 14.40 14.23
N PRO A 11 -9.21 13.08 14.14
CA PRO A 11 -9.89 12.08 14.97
C PRO A 11 -9.55 12.18 16.46
N PHE A 12 -8.55 13.00 16.83
CA PHE A 12 -8.09 13.14 18.22
C PHE A 12 -8.53 14.44 18.90
N CYS A 13 -8.80 15.51 18.15
CA CYS A 13 -9.13 16.82 18.72
C CYS A 13 -10.30 17.54 18.04
N GLY A 14 -10.90 16.95 17.00
CA GLY A 14 -12.03 17.54 16.27
C GLY A 14 -11.69 18.78 15.46
N HIS A 15 -10.41 19.13 15.28
CA HIS A 15 -10.03 20.27 14.44
C HIS A 15 -10.38 19.97 12.97
N SER A 16 -11.26 20.78 12.39
CA SER A 16 -11.66 20.71 10.99
C SER A 16 -10.63 21.38 10.08
N PHE A 17 -10.40 20.78 8.92
CA PHE A 17 -9.51 21.28 7.87
C PHE A 17 -9.98 20.78 6.50
N TYR A 18 -9.46 21.40 5.43
CA TYR A 18 -9.78 21.02 4.07
C TYR A 18 -8.60 20.32 3.41
N ILE A 19 -8.87 19.22 2.72
CA ILE A 19 -7.88 18.50 1.93
C ILE A 19 -8.30 18.42 0.47
N LYS A 20 -7.31 18.48 -0.42
CA LYS A 20 -7.47 18.05 -1.81
C LYS A 20 -7.40 16.53 -1.83
N ARG A 21 -8.45 15.87 -2.34
CA ARG A 21 -8.45 14.41 -2.52
C ARG A 21 -8.18 14.08 -3.98
N ASP A 22 -7.05 13.44 -4.23
CA ASP A 22 -6.83 12.78 -5.51
C ASP A 22 -7.69 11.52 -5.57
N THR A 23 -8.34 11.28 -6.69
CA THR A 23 -9.12 10.06 -6.93
C THR A 23 -8.36 9.07 -7.82
N LEU A 24 -7.34 9.54 -8.55
CA LEU A 24 -6.53 8.77 -9.47
C LEU A 24 -5.09 9.25 -9.46
N ILE A 25 -4.16 8.31 -9.32
CA ILE A 25 -2.74 8.50 -9.57
C ILE A 25 -2.33 7.58 -10.73
N ILE A 26 -1.68 8.17 -11.74
CA ILE A 26 -0.99 7.39 -12.77
C ILE A 26 0.50 7.45 -12.43
N THR A 27 1.10 6.31 -12.08
CA THR A 27 2.46 6.25 -11.49
C THR A 27 3.50 6.90 -12.40
N THR A 28 3.38 6.74 -13.71
CA THR A 28 4.29 7.33 -14.72
C THR A 28 4.20 8.85 -14.83
N MET A 29 3.17 9.47 -14.28
CA MET A 29 2.94 10.93 -14.37
C MET A 29 3.08 11.62 -13.01
N SER A 30 3.21 10.87 -11.92
CA SER A 30 3.12 11.40 -10.55
C SER A 30 4.27 10.87 -9.66
N PRO A 31 5.54 11.17 -9.99
CA PRO A 31 6.70 10.62 -9.26
C PRO A 31 6.69 10.96 -7.77
N LEU A 32 6.30 12.18 -7.40
CA LEU A 32 6.18 12.59 -5.99
C LEU A 32 5.10 11.79 -5.25
N ALA A 33 4.00 11.45 -5.91
CA ALA A 33 2.96 10.63 -5.30
C ALA A 33 3.46 9.19 -5.09
N VAL A 34 4.22 8.65 -6.05
CA VAL A 34 4.86 7.34 -5.94
C VAL A 34 5.85 7.29 -4.78
N GLU A 35 6.74 8.27 -4.66
CA GLU A 35 7.69 8.39 -3.53
C GLU A 35 6.95 8.39 -2.19
N ARG A 36 5.92 9.22 -2.05
CA ARG A 36 5.10 9.27 -0.83
C ARG A 36 4.32 7.98 -0.55
N LEU A 37 3.97 7.22 -1.59
CA LEU A 37 3.33 5.91 -1.44
C LEU A 37 4.34 4.86 -0.98
N LEU A 38 5.57 4.87 -1.49
CA LEU A 38 6.65 3.98 -1.05
C LEU A 38 7.02 4.27 0.41
N ASP A 39 7.19 5.55 0.76
CA ASP A 39 7.61 5.96 2.11
C ASP A 39 6.47 6.01 3.13
N ARG A 40 5.27 5.55 2.77
CA ARG A 40 4.09 5.49 3.66
C ARG A 40 3.62 6.86 4.18
N THR A 41 3.90 7.94 3.44
CA THR A 41 3.54 9.33 3.83
C THR A 41 2.38 9.94 3.02
N TYR A 42 1.92 9.26 1.96
CA TYR A 42 0.86 9.79 1.09
C TYR A 42 -0.43 10.12 1.84
N PHE A 43 -0.94 9.18 2.65
CA PHE A 43 -2.16 9.36 3.44
C PHE A 43 -1.90 10.00 4.81
N SER A 44 -0.65 10.24 5.19
CA SER A 44 -0.29 10.76 6.51
C SER A 44 -0.64 12.23 6.64
N HIS A 45 -1.24 12.60 7.77
CA HIS A 45 -1.58 13.97 8.12
C HIS A 45 -1.19 14.28 9.56
N LEU A 46 -0.46 15.38 9.74
CA LEU A 46 -0.10 15.92 11.04
C LEU A 46 -1.08 17.04 11.39
N CYS A 47 -1.87 16.87 12.46
CA CYS A 47 -2.81 17.91 12.87
C CYS A 47 -2.06 19.19 13.29
N SER A 48 -2.39 20.33 12.68
CA SER A 48 -1.84 21.65 13.04
C SER A 48 -2.19 22.10 14.47
N ARG A 49 -3.21 21.50 15.09
CA ARG A 49 -3.66 21.86 16.44
C ARG A 49 -3.06 20.97 17.52
N CYS A 50 -3.28 19.66 17.43
CA CYS A 50 -2.84 18.71 18.46
C CYS A 50 -1.53 17.97 18.13
N HIS A 51 -0.97 18.20 16.93
CA HIS A 51 0.30 17.61 16.47
C HIS A 51 0.34 16.09 16.48
N LYS A 52 -0.82 15.42 16.52
CA LYS A 52 -0.93 13.98 16.34
C LYS A 52 -0.94 13.63 14.85
N LEU A 53 -0.19 12.59 14.50
CA LEU A 53 -0.15 11.99 13.18
C LEU A 53 -1.30 10.97 13.03
N PHE A 54 -1.98 10.98 11.90
CA PHE A 54 -2.98 9.96 11.54
C PHE A 54 -3.09 9.79 10.02
N TYR A 55 -3.75 8.72 9.59
CA TYR A 55 -4.04 8.48 8.17
C TYR A 55 -5.41 9.06 7.77
N LEU A 56 -5.41 9.77 6.65
CA LEU A 56 -6.62 10.17 5.94
C LEU A 56 -7.02 9.06 4.99
N THR A 57 -8.04 8.29 5.34
CA THR A 57 -8.54 7.21 4.48
C THR A 57 -9.64 7.75 3.58
N TYR A 58 -9.40 7.74 2.26
CA TYR A 58 -10.39 8.10 1.26
C TYR A 58 -10.20 7.25 0.00
N PRO A 59 -11.25 7.09 -0.83
CA PRO A 59 -11.13 6.30 -2.04
C PRO A 59 -10.04 6.82 -2.99
N LEU A 60 -9.16 5.93 -3.44
CA LEU A 60 -8.04 6.24 -4.32
C LEU A 60 -7.79 5.08 -5.28
N MET A 61 -7.59 5.39 -6.56
CA MET A 61 -7.08 4.45 -7.54
C MET A 61 -5.65 4.81 -7.94
N VAL A 62 -4.74 3.85 -7.93
CA VAL A 62 -3.40 3.95 -8.49
C VAL A 62 -3.31 3.03 -9.70
N ARG A 63 -2.87 3.55 -10.85
CA ARG A 63 -2.65 2.76 -12.05
C ARG A 63 -1.21 2.87 -12.52
N ASN A 64 -0.64 1.74 -12.92
CA ASN A 64 0.63 1.69 -13.62
C ASN A 64 0.40 1.06 -15.01
N PRO A 65 0.29 1.88 -16.08
CA PRO A 65 0.05 1.36 -17.42
C PRO A 65 1.18 0.46 -17.93
N LYS A 66 2.42 0.72 -17.52
CA LYS A 66 3.59 -0.07 -17.94
C LYS A 66 3.58 -1.46 -17.31
N LYS A 67 3.21 -1.55 -16.03
CA LYS A 67 3.10 -2.82 -15.29
C LYS A 67 1.71 -3.47 -15.37
N ARG A 68 0.77 -2.84 -16.11
CA ARG A 68 -0.61 -3.29 -16.32
C ARG A 68 -1.34 -3.66 -15.02
N TYR A 69 -1.31 -2.77 -14.04
CA TYR A 69 -2.09 -2.95 -12.81
C TYR A 69 -2.93 -1.73 -12.42
N SER A 70 -4.01 -2.01 -11.69
CA SER A 70 -4.83 -1.06 -10.95
C SER A 70 -4.94 -1.47 -9.48
N LEU A 71 -4.61 -0.57 -8.56
CA LEU A 71 -4.77 -0.74 -7.12
C LEU A 71 -5.84 0.23 -6.62
N LEU A 72 -6.88 -0.28 -5.97
CA LEU A 72 -7.99 0.51 -5.46
C LEU A 72 -8.11 0.42 -3.94
N LEU A 73 -8.07 1.57 -3.28
CA LEU A 73 -8.56 1.75 -1.92
C LEU A 73 -10.04 2.10 -1.99
N THR A 74 -10.93 1.19 -1.62
CA THR A 74 -12.37 1.46 -1.64
C THR A 74 -13.12 0.51 -0.71
N GLU A 75 -14.25 0.97 -0.18
CA GLU A 75 -15.23 0.15 0.54
C GLU A 75 -16.28 -0.44 -0.41
N GLN A 76 -16.27 -0.04 -1.69
CA GLN A 76 -17.20 -0.56 -2.69
C GLN A 76 -16.90 -2.03 -3.01
N LYS A 77 -17.96 -2.84 -3.09
CA LYS A 77 -17.86 -4.28 -3.35
C LYS A 77 -17.77 -4.62 -4.84
N ASP A 78 -18.29 -3.76 -5.71
CA ASP A 78 -18.27 -3.96 -7.16
C ASP A 78 -17.24 -3.03 -7.78
N VAL A 79 -16.32 -3.64 -8.51
CA VAL A 79 -15.20 -2.96 -9.19
C VAL A 79 -15.11 -3.56 -10.60
N SER A 80 -16.19 -3.40 -11.36
CA SER A 80 -16.31 -3.84 -12.74
C SER A 80 -15.78 -2.79 -13.73
N GLY A 81 -15.46 -3.22 -14.95
CA GLY A 81 -15.04 -2.32 -16.04
C GLY A 81 -13.53 -2.19 -16.28
N PHE A 82 -12.71 -3.06 -15.68
CA PHE A 82 -11.29 -3.18 -16.00
C PHE A 82 -11.03 -4.14 -17.16
N ASP A 83 -9.89 -3.97 -17.83
CA ASP A 83 -9.38 -4.91 -18.82
C ASP A 83 -9.14 -6.29 -18.16
N PRO A 84 -9.66 -7.40 -18.71
CA PRO A 84 -9.41 -8.75 -18.16
C PRO A 84 -7.94 -9.13 -18.00
N GLU A 85 -7.04 -8.50 -18.77
CA GLU A 85 -5.60 -8.71 -18.67
C GLU A 85 -4.92 -7.77 -17.66
N GLU A 86 -5.62 -6.76 -17.15
CA GLU A 86 -5.10 -5.86 -16.14
C GLU A 86 -5.22 -6.49 -14.75
N ARG A 87 -4.12 -6.44 -14.00
CA ARG A 87 -4.11 -6.91 -12.63
C ARG A 87 -4.82 -5.90 -11.74
N VAL A 88 -6.02 -6.23 -11.27
CA VAL A 88 -6.80 -5.39 -10.36
C VAL A 88 -6.64 -5.89 -8.93
N VAL A 89 -6.22 -5.02 -8.02
CA VAL A 89 -6.12 -5.30 -6.59
C VAL A 89 -7.02 -4.33 -5.84
N VAL A 90 -7.89 -4.85 -4.97
CA VAL A 90 -8.84 -4.06 -4.19
C VAL A 90 -8.54 -4.25 -2.72
N VAL A 91 -8.38 -3.14 -1.99
CA VAL A 91 -8.08 -3.14 -0.56
C VAL A 91 -8.97 -2.15 0.18
N LYS A 92 -9.15 -2.38 1.49
CA LYS A 92 -10.12 -1.64 2.29
C LYS A 92 -9.50 -0.60 3.22
N ASN A 93 -8.20 -0.71 3.49
CA ASN A 93 -7.52 0.20 4.40
C ASN A 93 -6.11 0.57 3.91
N VAL A 94 -5.61 1.70 4.45
CA VAL A 94 -4.31 2.27 4.10
C VAL A 94 -3.15 1.29 4.33
N PRO A 95 -3.09 0.51 5.43
CA PRO A 95 -2.05 -0.51 5.58
C PRO A 95 -1.99 -1.55 4.47
N GLN A 96 -3.15 -2.10 4.07
CA GLN A 96 -3.23 -3.04 2.96
C GLN A 96 -2.83 -2.38 1.65
N PHE A 97 -3.20 -1.11 1.46
CA PHE A 97 -2.83 -0.33 0.27
C PHE A 97 -1.33 -0.15 0.13
N TYR A 98 -0.64 0.27 1.18
CA TYR A 98 0.81 0.41 1.14
C TYR A 98 1.52 -0.91 0.85
N LEU A 99 1.10 -1.99 1.50
CA LEU A 99 1.65 -3.31 1.21
C LEU A 99 1.43 -3.69 -0.27
N ALA A 100 0.18 -3.64 -0.73
CA ALA A 100 -0.15 -4.01 -2.10
C ALA A 100 0.60 -3.17 -3.14
N PHE A 101 0.74 -1.86 -2.90
CA PHE A 101 1.50 -0.97 -3.76
C PHE A 101 2.97 -1.39 -3.86
N HIS A 102 3.63 -1.64 -2.73
CA HIS A 102 5.01 -2.14 -2.70
C HIS A 102 5.17 -3.46 -3.45
N LEU A 103 4.22 -4.40 -3.29
CA LEU A 103 4.29 -5.68 -3.97
C LEU A 103 4.06 -5.56 -5.48
N LEU A 104 3.19 -4.65 -5.91
CA LEU A 104 2.94 -4.38 -7.33
C LEU A 104 4.14 -3.68 -7.98
N GLU A 105 4.72 -2.69 -7.30
CA GLU A 105 5.89 -1.96 -7.83
C GLU A 105 7.16 -2.80 -7.87
N ASN A 106 7.27 -3.88 -7.08
CA ASN A 106 8.41 -4.78 -7.09
C ASN A 106 8.12 -6.14 -7.74
N ASP A 107 6.96 -6.31 -8.38
CA ASP A 107 6.52 -7.56 -9.02
C ASP A 107 6.67 -8.77 -8.09
N LEU A 108 6.25 -8.59 -6.84
CA LEU A 108 6.36 -9.59 -5.77
C LEU A 108 5.10 -10.44 -5.67
N ASN A 109 5.30 -11.71 -5.32
CA ASN A 109 4.25 -12.67 -5.09
C ASN A 109 3.55 -12.41 -3.74
N PHE A 110 2.29 -11.98 -3.82
CA PHE A 110 1.47 -11.64 -2.66
C PHE A 110 1.37 -12.78 -1.67
N LYS A 111 1.20 -14.03 -2.14
CA LYS A 111 1.05 -15.20 -1.27
C LYS A 111 2.29 -15.42 -0.42
N VAL A 112 3.48 -15.31 -1.02
CA VAL A 112 4.75 -15.48 -0.30
C VAL A 112 4.92 -14.41 0.77
N VAL A 113 4.75 -13.13 0.40
CA VAL A 113 4.95 -12.02 1.34
C VAL A 113 3.90 -12.01 2.45
N LEU A 114 2.62 -12.23 2.13
CA LEU A 114 1.54 -12.27 3.12
C LEU A 114 1.72 -13.41 4.12
N ASN A 115 2.16 -14.59 3.67
CA ASN A 115 2.45 -15.72 4.56
C ASN A 115 3.60 -15.41 5.52
N LYS A 116 4.68 -14.79 5.04
CA LYS A 116 5.81 -14.35 5.89
C LYS A 116 5.37 -13.28 6.87
N LYS A 117 4.67 -12.24 6.39
CA LYS A 117 4.11 -11.17 7.20
C LYS A 117 3.27 -11.74 8.35
N LYS A 118 2.31 -12.61 8.03
CA LYS A 118 1.43 -13.24 9.03
C LYS A 118 2.20 -13.99 10.12
N ARG A 119 3.23 -14.77 9.76
CA ARG A 119 4.08 -15.48 10.73
C ARG A 119 4.79 -14.53 11.71
N ILE A 120 5.23 -13.37 11.22
CA ILE A 120 5.89 -12.35 12.04
C ILE A 120 4.85 -11.67 12.93
N GLU A 121 3.69 -11.28 12.41
CA GLU A 121 2.60 -10.70 13.19
C GLU A 121 2.13 -11.67 14.29
N ASP A 122 2.02 -12.96 14.00
CA ASP A 122 1.66 -14.01 14.96
C ASP A 122 2.73 -14.17 16.06
N LYS A 123 4.01 -13.97 15.72
CA LYS A 123 5.14 -14.03 16.67
C LYS A 123 5.16 -12.81 17.60
N TYR A 124 4.96 -11.61 17.07
CA TYR A 124 5.06 -10.36 17.84
C TYR A 124 3.72 -9.87 18.39
N LYS A 125 2.60 -10.49 18.02
CA LYS A 125 1.22 -10.12 18.38
C LYS A 125 0.88 -8.67 18.07
N LYS A 126 1.41 -8.18 16.95
CA LYS A 126 1.31 -6.79 16.51
C LYS A 126 1.17 -6.72 15.00
N MET A 127 0.57 -5.64 14.52
CA MET A 127 0.61 -5.27 13.12
C MET A 127 2.01 -4.78 12.77
N ILE A 128 2.53 -5.21 11.62
CA ILE A 128 3.87 -4.84 11.15
C ILE A 128 3.79 -4.16 9.78
N TRP A 129 4.86 -3.51 9.36
CA TRP A 129 4.97 -2.93 8.03
C TRP A 129 5.92 -3.74 7.16
N PHE A 130 5.61 -3.84 5.87
CA PHE A 130 6.56 -4.33 4.88
C PHE A 130 7.40 -3.15 4.41
N ASP A 131 8.72 -3.32 4.42
CA ASP A 131 9.68 -2.26 4.08
C ASP A 131 10.29 -2.51 2.70
N GLY A 132 10.61 -3.76 2.36
CA GLY A 132 11.14 -4.08 1.03
C GLY A 132 11.59 -5.52 0.83
N TYR A 133 11.96 -5.83 -0.40
CA TYR A 133 12.63 -7.08 -0.79
C TYR A 133 14.09 -6.79 -1.13
N ASP A 134 15.00 -7.54 -0.53
CA ASP A 134 16.43 -7.49 -0.82
C ASP A 134 16.81 -8.69 -1.70
N ASP A 135 17.02 -8.41 -2.98
CA ASP A 135 17.36 -9.42 -3.97
C ASP A 135 18.76 -10.03 -3.75
N LYS A 136 19.70 -9.27 -3.18
CA LYS A 136 21.07 -9.76 -2.95
C LYS A 136 21.12 -10.77 -1.80
N ASN A 137 20.33 -10.52 -0.76
CA ASN A 137 20.28 -11.35 0.44
C ASN A 137 19.07 -12.29 0.48
N HIS A 138 18.25 -12.30 -0.58
CA HIS A 138 17.04 -13.11 -0.72
C HIS A 138 16.14 -13.04 0.52
N CYS A 139 15.86 -11.83 1.00
CA CYS A 139 15.11 -11.62 2.23
C CYS A 139 14.05 -10.52 2.10
N LEU A 140 13.03 -10.62 2.94
CA LEU A 140 12.00 -9.61 3.09
C LEU A 140 12.25 -8.82 4.37
N TRP A 141 12.19 -7.50 4.26
CA TRP A 141 12.33 -6.58 5.38
C TRP A 141 10.97 -6.16 5.91
N PHE A 142 10.82 -6.24 7.23
CA PHE A 142 9.62 -5.81 7.93
C PHE A 142 9.99 -4.87 9.06
N ASP A 143 9.27 -3.77 9.17
CA ASP A 143 9.36 -2.82 10.28
C ASP A 143 8.38 -3.24 11.38
N VAL A 144 8.96 -3.55 12.55
CA VAL A 144 8.26 -3.97 13.77
C VAL A 144 8.53 -2.92 14.84
N ASP A 145 7.59 -1.98 15.01
CA ASP A 145 7.69 -0.85 15.95
C ASP A 145 8.99 -0.02 15.81
N GLY A 146 9.42 0.25 14.58
CA GLY A 146 10.64 1.01 14.28
C GLY A 146 11.91 0.16 14.24
N GLU A 147 11.82 -1.15 14.50
CA GLU A 147 12.92 -2.08 14.33
C GLU A 147 12.77 -2.88 13.03
N ASN A 148 13.78 -2.79 12.15
CA ASN A 148 13.82 -3.57 10.92
C ASN A 148 14.23 -5.02 11.19
N LYS A 149 13.40 -5.96 10.71
CA LYS A 149 13.62 -7.41 10.81
C LYS A 149 13.69 -8.01 9.41
N ALA A 150 14.81 -8.62 9.09
CA ALA A 150 14.98 -9.42 7.88
C ALA A 150 14.42 -10.83 8.08
N VAL A 151 13.71 -11.33 7.07
CA VAL A 151 13.24 -12.70 7.01
C VAL A 151 13.67 -13.34 5.70
N LEU A 152 14.57 -14.32 5.82
CA LEU A 152 15.08 -15.09 4.69
C LEU A 152 13.95 -15.88 4.00
N LEU A 153 14.03 -15.91 2.68
CA LEU A 153 13.23 -16.80 1.85
C LEU A 153 13.85 -18.21 1.88
N SER A 154 13.01 -19.23 1.75
CA SER A 154 13.48 -20.57 1.42
C SER A 154 13.81 -20.62 -0.08
N LYS A 155 14.59 -21.62 -0.51
CA LYS A 155 14.89 -21.86 -1.93
C LYS A 155 13.65 -22.00 -2.81
N GLU A 156 12.53 -22.45 -2.26
CA GLU A 156 11.26 -22.55 -2.99
C GLU A 156 10.56 -21.19 -3.06
N GLU A 157 10.59 -20.43 -1.97
CA GLU A 157 10.01 -19.08 -1.92
C GLU A 157 10.78 -18.12 -2.84
N GLU A 158 12.12 -18.22 -2.91
CA GLU A 158 12.98 -17.48 -3.85
C GLU A 158 12.56 -17.71 -5.31
N LYS A 159 12.34 -18.96 -5.70
CA LYS A 159 11.89 -19.29 -7.07
C LYS A 159 10.52 -18.70 -7.40
N ASN A 160 9.69 -18.54 -6.38
CA ASN A 160 8.30 -18.13 -6.53
C ASN A 160 8.08 -16.62 -6.28
N ILE A 161 9.09 -15.89 -5.78
CA ILE A 161 8.90 -14.51 -5.30
C ILE A 161 8.50 -13.54 -6.42
N HIS A 162 8.90 -13.81 -7.67
CA HIS A 162 8.53 -13.02 -8.84
C HIS A 162 7.50 -13.71 -9.76
N ILE A 163 6.96 -14.86 -9.36
CA ILE A 163 5.87 -15.51 -10.09
C ILE A 163 4.55 -14.87 -9.64
N VAL A 164 4.06 -13.93 -10.45
CA VAL A 164 2.84 -13.18 -10.20
C VAL A 164 1.67 -13.80 -10.96
N TYR A 165 0.57 -14.11 -10.27
CA TYR A 165 -0.67 -14.58 -10.90
C TYR A 165 -1.60 -13.40 -11.20
N ASN A 166 -2.21 -13.38 -12.39
CA ASN A 166 -3.11 -12.33 -12.86
C ASN A 166 -4.47 -12.28 -12.14
N GLN A 167 -4.69 -13.14 -11.14
CA GLN A 167 -5.90 -13.14 -10.33
C GLN A 167 -5.51 -12.80 -8.89
N ALA A 168 -5.82 -11.58 -8.45
CA ALA A 168 -5.79 -11.22 -7.04
C ALA A 168 -7.16 -11.49 -6.43
N VAL A 169 -7.14 -12.11 -5.25
CA VAL A 169 -8.28 -12.38 -4.36
C VAL A 169 -8.93 -11.08 -3.90
#